data_AF-A0A2M8EQZ3-F1
#
_entry.id   AF-A0A2M8EQZ3-F1
#
_cell.length_a   1.000
_cell.length_b   1.000
_cell.length_c   1.000
_cell.angle_alpha   90.00
_cell.angle_beta   90.00
_cell.angle_gamma   90.00
#
_symmetry.space_group_name_H-M   'P 1'
#
loop_
_entity.id
_entity.type
_entity.pdbx_description
1 polymer ?
#
loop_
_entity_poly.entity_id
_entity_poly.type
_entity_poly.pdbx_seq_one_letter_code
_entity_poly.pdbx_strand_id
1 'polypeptide(L)'
;MKDKNKKIKTFIKGSFFIISFGLARFVSADLENPLKSKTFADLIANVAKIVAQIGFPIAALAIIYSGFLFVTARGNEKQLEDAKRTFLWTIIGTAILLGAWAIAIAVQTFITGL
;
A
#
# COMPACT_ATOMS: atom_id res chain seq x y z
N MET A 1 1.04 17.36 62.02
CA MET A 1 2.05 16.37 61.55
C MET A 1 1.61 15.55 60.30
N LYS A 2 0.58 15.93 59.53
CA LYS A 2 -0.01 15.06 58.48
C LYS A 2 0.44 15.34 57.02
N ASP A 3 1.11 16.46 56.75
CA ASP A 3 1.39 16.91 55.37
C ASP A 3 2.62 16.23 54.72
N LYS A 4 3.71 16.05 55.46
CA LYS A 4 4.99 15.53 54.93
C LYS A 4 4.89 14.12 54.32
N ASN A 5 4.01 13.25 54.85
CA ASN A 5 3.81 11.88 54.36
C ASN A 5 3.03 11.79 53.04
N LYS A 6 2.31 12.85 52.64
CA LYS A 6 1.57 12.89 51.36
C LYS A 6 2.53 13.13 50.20
N LYS A 7 3.51 14.03 50.38
CA LYS A 7 4.52 14.33 49.35
C LYS A 7 5.44 13.13 49.06
N ILE A 8 5.81 12.37 50.09
CA ILE A 8 6.65 11.16 49.96
C ILE A 8 5.90 10.03 49.22
N LYS A 9 4.60 9.81 49.51
CA LYS A 9 3.77 8.83 48.77
C LYS A 9 3.57 9.20 47.30
N THR A 10 3.49 10.50 46.97
CA THR A 10 3.45 10.98 45.58
C THR A 10 4.78 10.75 44.86
N PHE A 11 5.91 10.93 45.53
CA PHE A 11 7.23 10.64 44.95
C PHE A 11 7.46 9.14 44.73
N ILE A 12 7.06 8.28 45.67
CA ILE A 12 7.14 6.81 45.51
C ILE A 12 6.21 6.33 44.38
N LYS A 13 4.98 6.85 44.28
CA LYS A 13 4.10 6.55 43.14
C LYS A 13 4.68 7.06 41.81
N GLY A 14 5.32 8.23 41.81
CA GLY A 14 6.00 8.80 40.64
C GLY A 14 7.20 7.96 40.19
N SER A 15 8.05 7.52 41.11
CA SER A 15 9.19 6.64 40.80
C SER A 15 8.73 5.22 40.42
N PHE A 16 7.65 4.69 41.01
CA PHE A 16 7.08 3.40 40.62
C PHE A 16 6.43 3.45 39.23
N PHE A 17 5.89 4.60 38.82
CA PHE A 17 5.39 4.83 37.46
C PHE A 17 6.53 4.79 36.43
N ILE A 18 7.70 5.37 36.75
CA ILE A 18 8.88 5.31 35.87
C ILE A 18 9.47 3.89 35.81
N ILE A 19 9.51 3.16 36.93
CA ILE A 19 10.05 1.79 36.97
C ILE A 19 9.12 0.80 36.24
N SER A 20 7.79 0.94 36.38
CA SER A 20 6.82 0.08 35.68
C SER A 20 6.65 0.43 34.19
N PHE A 21 6.88 1.69 33.80
CA PHE A 21 6.87 2.10 32.39
C PHE A 21 8.21 1.80 31.69
N GLY A 22 9.33 1.83 32.44
CA GLY A 22 10.69 1.61 31.92
C GLY A 22 11.08 0.14 31.75
N LEU A 23 10.50 -0.81 32.51
CA LEU A 23 10.86 -2.23 32.42
C LEU A 23 10.01 -3.04 31.42
N ALA A 24 8.97 -2.46 30.81
CA ALA A 24 8.01 -3.17 29.96
C ALA A 24 8.19 -2.94 28.45
N ARG A 25 9.42 -2.75 27.97
CA ARG A 25 9.70 -2.57 26.53
C ARG A 25 10.94 -3.33 26.07
N PHE A 26 10.97 -4.63 26.32
CA PHE A 26 11.71 -5.54 25.46
C PHE A 26 10.68 -6.26 24.61
N VAL A 27 10.29 -5.62 23.50
CA VAL A 27 9.70 -6.37 22.40
C VAL A 27 10.87 -7.17 21.82
N SER A 28 10.82 -8.50 21.94
CA SER A 28 11.67 -9.34 21.12
C SER A 28 11.36 -8.94 19.68
N ALA A 29 12.29 -8.23 19.04
CA ALA A 29 12.21 -7.96 17.62
C ALA A 29 12.50 -9.27 16.91
N ASP A 30 11.52 -10.18 16.92
CA ASP A 30 11.33 -11.01 15.73
C ASP A 30 11.21 -10.01 14.59
N LEU A 31 12.15 -10.05 13.65
CA LEU A 31 12.04 -9.29 12.42
C LEU A 31 10.86 -9.90 11.65
N GLU A 32 9.65 -9.52 12.04
CA GLU A 32 8.44 -9.91 11.35
C GLU A 32 8.53 -9.30 9.96
N ASN A 33 8.85 -10.17 8.99
CA ASN A 33 9.03 -9.77 7.61
C ASN A 33 7.76 -8.99 7.18
N PRO A 34 7.86 -7.68 6.87
CA PRO A 34 6.70 -6.88 6.49
C PRO A 34 6.07 -7.38 5.19
N LEU A 35 6.81 -8.19 4.42
CA LEU A 35 6.34 -8.86 3.22
C LEU A 35 5.68 -10.22 3.51
N LYS A 36 5.67 -10.69 4.76
CA LYS A 36 5.09 -11.97 5.25
C LYS A 36 5.37 -13.19 4.36
N SER A 37 6.49 -13.18 3.63
CA SER A 37 6.84 -14.20 2.66
C SER A 37 7.73 -15.26 3.32
N LYS A 38 7.28 -16.51 3.34
CA LYS A 38 8.05 -17.66 3.85
C LYS A 38 8.78 -18.39 2.71
N THR A 39 8.24 -18.27 1.49
CA THR A 39 8.76 -18.90 0.27
C THR A 39 8.95 -17.86 -0.83
N PHE A 40 9.80 -18.15 -1.84
CA PHE A 40 9.97 -17.32 -3.03
C PHE A 40 8.63 -17.06 -3.76
N ALA A 41 7.76 -18.07 -3.83
CA ALA A 41 6.42 -17.93 -4.41
C ALA A 41 5.56 -16.90 -3.66
N ASP A 42 5.59 -16.91 -2.33
CA ASP A 42 4.85 -15.95 -1.50
C ASP A 42 5.37 -14.51 -1.69
N LEU A 43 6.68 -14.36 -1.91
CA LEU A 43 7.29 -13.08 -2.20
C LEU A 43 6.75 -12.51 -3.52
N ILE A 44 6.72 -13.31 -4.58
CA ILE A 44 6.16 -12.89 -5.89
C ILE A 44 4.67 -12.56 -5.76
N ALA A 45 3.90 -13.38 -5.03
CA ALA A 45 2.47 -13.15 -4.82
C ALA A 45 2.20 -11.84 -4.06
N ASN A 46 2.99 -11.53 -3.03
CA ASN A 46 2.83 -10.31 -2.24
C ASN A 46 3.28 -9.07 -3.02
N VAL A 47 4.36 -9.15 -3.80
CA VAL A 47 4.76 -8.07 -4.70
C VAL A 47 3.68 -7.81 -5.74
N ALA A 48 3.13 -8.86 -6.37
CA ALA A 48 2.04 -8.72 -7.33
C ALA A 48 0.80 -8.06 -6.72
N LYS A 49 0.45 -8.41 -5.47
CA LYS A 49 -0.64 -7.74 -4.73
C LYS A 49 -0.38 -6.26 -4.51
N ILE A 50 0.82 -5.88 -4.08
CA ILE A 50 1.18 -4.48 -3.84
C ILE A 50 1.13 -3.70 -5.16
N VAL A 51 1.68 -4.27 -6.23
CA VAL A 51 1.64 -3.67 -7.57
C VAL A 51 0.21 -3.52 -8.07
N ALA A 52 -0.66 -4.51 -7.87
CA ALA A 52 -2.06 -4.41 -8.25
C ALA A 52 -2.80 -3.32 -7.44
N GLN A 53 -2.59 -3.28 -6.12
CA GLN A 53 -3.23 -2.30 -5.22
C GLN A 53 -2.91 -0.86 -5.60
N ILE A 54 -1.68 -0.58 -6.06
CA ILE A 54 -1.24 0.75 -6.49
C ILE A 54 -1.50 0.95 -8.00
N GLY A 55 -1.48 -0.11 -8.79
CA GLY A 55 -1.67 -0.07 -10.23
C GLY A 55 -3.07 0.38 -10.65
N PHE A 56 -4.12 -0.09 -9.96
CA PHE A 56 -5.50 0.32 -10.26
C PHE A 56 -5.74 1.83 -10.13
N PRO A 57 -5.39 2.50 -9.00
CA PRO A 57 -5.56 3.95 -8.90
C PRO A 57 -4.68 4.72 -9.89
N ILE A 58 -3.47 4.25 -10.20
CA ILE A 58 -2.62 4.88 -11.23
C ILE A 58 -3.26 4.77 -12.61
N ALA A 59 -3.81 3.61 -12.97
CA ALA A 59 -4.50 3.41 -14.24
C ALA A 59 -5.71 4.36 -14.37
N ALA A 60 -6.50 4.50 -13.31
CA ALA A 60 -7.61 5.45 -13.28
C ALA A 60 -7.15 6.90 -13.50
N LEU A 61 -6.07 7.32 -12.83
CA LEU A 61 -5.50 8.65 -13.00
C LEU A 61 -4.95 8.87 -14.41
N ALA A 62 -4.30 7.86 -15.00
CA ALA A 62 -3.78 7.93 -16.35
C ALA A 62 -4.90 8.09 -17.40
N ILE A 63 -6.03 7.40 -17.21
CA ILE A 63 -7.22 7.56 -18.07
C ILE A 63 -7.74 8.99 -17.98
N ILE A 64 -7.92 9.51 -16.77
CA ILE A 64 -8.36 10.89 -16.55
C ILE A 64 -7.40 11.89 -17.21
N TYR A 65 -6.08 11.72 -17.01
CA TYR A 65 -5.05 12.58 -17.59
C TYR A 65 -5.09 12.58 -19.12
N SER A 66 -5.20 11.41 -19.75
CA SER A 66 -5.32 11.30 -21.20
C SER A 66 -6.57 12.00 -21.72
N GLY A 67 -7.69 11.93 -20.99
CA GLY A 67 -8.93 12.64 -21.31
C GLY A 67 -8.77 14.15 -21.23
N PHE A 68 -8.08 14.68 -20.21
CA PHE A 68 -7.74 16.09 -20.11
C PHE A 68 -6.91 16.55 -21.30
N LEU A 69 -5.93 15.74 -21.73
CA LEU A 69 -5.07 16.08 -22.86
C LEU A 69 -5.85 16.25 -24.18
N PHE A 70 -6.90 15.43 -24.40
CA PHE A 70 -7.82 15.61 -25.53
C PHE A 70 -8.61 16.92 -25.46
N VAL A 71 -9.09 17.28 -24.27
CA VAL A 71 -9.85 18.53 -24.08
C VAL A 71 -8.96 19.76 -24.26
N THR A 72 -7.71 19.71 -23.78
CA THR A 72 -6.77 20.83 -23.89
C THR A 72 -6.21 21.01 -25.29
N ALA A 73 -6.14 19.96 -26.11
CA ALA A 73 -5.59 20.03 -27.47
C ALA A 73 -6.35 21.00 -28.38
N ARG A 74 -7.65 21.27 -28.13
CA ARG A 74 -8.47 22.33 -28.77
C ARG A 74 -8.31 22.47 -30.31
N GLY A 75 -8.02 21.38 -31.02
CA GLY A 75 -7.84 21.37 -32.48
C GLY A 75 -6.41 21.59 -32.98
N ASN A 76 -5.41 21.70 -32.09
CA ASN A 76 -4.00 21.64 -32.46
C ASN A 76 -3.63 20.20 -32.82
N GLU A 77 -3.32 19.95 -34.10
CA GLU A 77 -3.03 18.61 -34.62
C GLU A 77 -1.90 17.89 -33.85
N LYS A 78 -0.84 18.60 -33.46
CA LYS A 78 0.29 18.01 -32.71
C LYS A 78 -0.15 17.53 -31.33
N GLN A 79 -0.87 18.38 -30.59
CA GLN A 79 -1.35 18.02 -29.25
C GLN A 79 -2.42 16.92 -29.31
N LEU A 80 -3.21 16.88 -30.37
CA LEU A 80 -4.17 15.81 -30.64
C LEU A 80 -3.48 14.47 -30.92
N GLU A 81 -2.38 14.48 -31.66
CA GLU A 81 -1.57 13.28 -31.87
C GLU A 81 -0.97 12.77 -30.56
N ASP A 82 -0.42 13.68 -29.75
CA ASP A 82 0.14 13.34 -28.44
C ASP A 82 -0.93 12.80 -27.47
N ALA A 83 -2.14 13.38 -27.48
CA ALA A 83 -3.29 12.88 -26.72
C ALA A 83 -3.65 11.45 -27.12
N LYS A 84 -3.73 11.17 -28.43
CA LYS A 84 -4.01 9.83 -28.95
C LYS A 84 -2.93 8.83 -28.56
N ARG A 85 -1.66 9.20 -28.70
CA ARG A 85 -0.53 8.34 -28.29
C ARG A 85 -0.61 8.02 -26.79
N THR A 86 -0.79 9.03 -25.96
CA THR A 86 -0.92 8.87 -24.49
C THR A 86 -2.10 7.98 -24.12
N PHE A 87 -3.24 8.15 -24.79
CA PHE A 87 -4.42 7.32 -24.58
C PHE A 87 -4.20 5.86 -24.97
N LEU A 88 -3.58 5.60 -26.11
CA LEU A 88 -3.24 4.23 -26.54
C LEU A 88 -2.33 3.54 -25.54
N TRP A 89 -1.27 4.23 -25.08
CA TRP A 89 -0.39 3.69 -24.03
C TRP A 89 -1.13 3.43 -22.71
N THR A 90 -2.06 4.32 -22.35
CA THR A 90 -2.89 4.15 -21.15
C THR A 90 -3.82 2.93 -21.25
N ILE A 91 -4.45 2.72 -22.41
CA ILE A 91 -5.29 1.53 -22.67
C ILE A 91 -4.45 0.26 -22.60
N ILE A 92 -3.29 0.23 -23.26
CA ILE A 92 -2.42 -0.93 -23.27
C ILE A 92 -1.96 -1.26 -21.84
N GLY A 93 -1.51 -0.28 -21.07
CA GLY A 93 -1.09 -0.47 -19.68
C GLY A 93 -2.24 -0.99 -18.79
N THR A 94 -3.44 -0.43 -18.96
CA THR A 94 -4.63 -0.86 -18.21
C THR A 94 -5.07 -2.27 -18.62
N ALA A 95 -5.03 -2.60 -19.91
CA ALA A 95 -5.37 -3.92 -20.43
C ALA A 95 -4.42 -5.00 -19.91
N ILE A 96 -3.12 -4.70 -19.80
CA ILE A 96 -2.13 -5.62 -19.20
C ILE A 96 -2.44 -5.84 -17.72
N LEU A 97 -2.75 -4.78 -16.97
CA LEU A 97 -3.09 -4.88 -15.54
C LEU A 97 -4.34 -5.75 -15.32
N LEU A 98 -5.39 -5.50 -16.09
CA LEU A 98 -6.63 -6.27 -16.05
C LEU A 98 -6.44 -7.71 -16.53
N GLY A 99 -5.64 -7.91 -17.59
CA GLY A 99 -5.33 -9.23 -18.15
C GLY A 99 -4.57 -10.11 -17.15
N ALA A 100 -3.57 -9.55 -16.47
CA ALA A 100 -2.83 -10.26 -15.42
C ALA A 100 -3.75 -10.71 -14.28
N TRP A 101 -4.68 -9.85 -13.86
CA TRP A 101 -5.63 -10.19 -12.80
C TRP A 101 -6.66 -11.23 -13.24
N ALA A 102 -7.17 -11.12 -14.48
CA ALA A 102 -8.11 -12.08 -15.05
C ALA A 102 -7.49 -13.48 -15.16
N ILE A 103 -6.23 -13.59 -15.61
CA ILE A 103 -5.50 -14.86 -15.66
C ILE A 103 -5.29 -15.43 -14.25
N ALA A 104 -4.90 -14.59 -13.29
CA ALA A 104 -4.71 -15.03 -11.90
C ALA A 104 -6.00 -15.62 -11.29
N ILE A 105 -7.15 -14.99 -11.55
CA ILE A 105 -8.47 -15.49 -11.12
C ILE A 105 -8.80 -16.80 -11.85
N ALA A 106 -8.59 -16.86 -13.17
CA ALA A 106 -8.88 -18.06 -13.95
C ALA A 106 -8.10 -19.29 -13.43
N VAL A 107 -6.82 -19.10 -13.10
CA VAL A 107 -5.98 -20.15 -12.50
C VAL A 107 -6.46 -20.54 -11.10
N GLN A 108 -6.79 -19.58 -10.24
CA GLN A 108 -7.34 -19.89 -8.90
C GLN A 108 -8.66 -20.66 -8.97
N THR A 109 -9.57 -20.24 -9.84
CA THR A 109 -10.86 -20.91 -10.06
C THR A 109 -10.66 -22.33 -10.58
N PHE A 110 -9.70 -22.55 -11.48
CA PHE A 110 -9.40 -23.90 -11.96
C PHE A 110 -8.83 -24.81 -10.86
N ILE A 111 -7.96 -24.29 -9.99
CA ILE A 111 -7.36 -25.06 -8.89
C ILE A 111 -8.38 -25.35 -7.77
N THR A 112 -9.33 -24.45 -7.53
CA THR A 112 -10.30 -24.56 -6.42
C THR A 112 -11.62 -25.22 -6.84
N GLY A 113 -11.95 -25.16 -8.13
CA GLY A 113 -13.20 -25.66 -8.71
C GLY A 113 -13.15 -27.11 -9.20
N LEU A 114 -12.02 -27.80 -9.01
CA LEU A 114 -11.91 -29.26 -9.06
C LEU A 114 -11.95 -29.80 -7.64
#